data_AF-A0A316PJF5-F1
#
_entry.id   AF-A0A316PJF5-F1
#
_cell.length_a   1.000
_cell.length_b   1.000
_cell.length_c   1.000
_cell.angle_alpha   90.00
_cell.angle_beta   90.00
_cell.angle_gamma   90.00
#
_symmetry.space_group_name_H-M   'P 1'
#
loop_
_entity.id
_entity.type
_entity.pdbx_description
1 polymer ?
#
loop_
_entity_poly.entity_id
_entity_poly.type
_entity_poly.pdbx_seq_one_letter_code
_entity_poly.pdbx_strand_id
1 'polypeptide(L)'
;MPPDGQGRILDLSFTLRGVCPNCRIAVCVALYEVDSCGCETPCGMKMFAVGPTSCSRCADIPVSGLRFILPENITGEGASCCRRRCINVKIMTNYIDFGESSCHF
;
A
#
# COMPACT_ATOMS: atom_id res chain seq x y z
N MET A 1 -16.73 11.83 -25.81
CA MET A 1 -17.03 10.43 -25.44
C MET A 1 -16.51 10.23 -24.03
N PRO A 2 -17.33 9.78 -23.06
CA PRO A 2 -16.80 9.42 -21.75
C PRO A 2 -15.80 8.28 -21.95
N PRO A 3 -14.70 8.21 -21.18
CA PRO A 3 -13.84 7.05 -21.23
C PRO A 3 -14.71 5.83 -20.85
N ASP A 4 -14.77 4.82 -21.71
CA ASP A 4 -15.34 3.50 -21.44
C ASP A 4 -14.47 2.76 -20.42
N GLY A 5 -14.22 3.40 -19.28
CA GLY A 5 -13.18 3.07 -18.33
C GLY A 5 -13.74 2.26 -17.19
N GLN A 6 -13.91 0.96 -17.40
CA GLN A 6 -14.02 0.02 -16.29
C GLN A 6 -12.68 0.06 -15.52
N GLY A 7 -12.74 0.38 -14.23
CA GLY A 7 -11.59 0.42 -13.33
C GLY A 7 -11.92 -0.43 -12.10
N ARG A 8 -10.90 -1.00 -11.47
CA ARG A 8 -11.06 -1.75 -10.23
C ARG A 8 -10.50 -0.96 -9.08
N ILE A 9 -11.15 -1.09 -7.93
CA ILE A 9 -10.68 -0.49 -6.70
C ILE A 9 -10.05 -1.60 -5.86
N LEU A 10 -8.76 -1.43 -5.52
CA LEU A 10 -8.11 -2.23 -4.49
C LEU A 10 -8.19 -1.44 -3.18
N ASP A 11 -8.95 -1.98 -2.22
CA ASP A 11 -9.00 -1.47 -0.85
C ASP A 11 -8.08 -2.32 0.03
N LEU A 12 -7.06 -1.68 0.60
CA LEU A 12 -6.03 -2.34 1.39
C LEU A 12 -6.12 -1.91 2.85
N SER A 13 -6.08 -2.90 3.73
CA SER A 13 -5.86 -2.74 5.16
C SER A 13 -4.71 -3.62 5.62
N PHE A 14 -3.93 -3.13 6.59
CA PHE A 14 -2.81 -3.84 7.18
C PHE A 14 -2.55 -3.32 8.60
N THR A 15 -1.69 -4.00 9.34
CA THR A 15 -1.32 -3.61 10.70
C THR A 15 0.18 -3.43 10.79
N LEU A 16 0.60 -2.25 11.26
CA LEU A 16 1.98 -2.01 11.66
C LEU A 16 2.18 -2.61 13.05
N ARG A 17 3.10 -3.56 13.19
CA ARG A 17 3.33 -4.24 14.46
C ARG A 17 4.45 -3.59 15.25
N GLY A 18 4.29 -3.57 16.58
CA GLY A 18 5.34 -3.13 17.50
C GLY A 18 5.75 -1.67 17.30
N VAL A 19 4.79 -0.78 17.04
CA VAL A 19 5.07 0.65 16.88
C VAL A 19 5.20 1.31 18.24
N CYS A 20 6.35 1.88 18.52
CA CYS A 20 6.63 2.49 19.81
C CYS A 20 6.10 3.93 19.94
N PRO A 21 5.84 4.40 21.18
CA PRO A 21 5.33 5.74 21.45
C PRO A 21 6.22 6.83 20.87
N ASN A 22 5.63 7.97 20.51
CA ASN A 22 6.35 9.16 20.02
C ASN A 22 7.16 8.98 18.73
N CYS A 23 7.11 7.81 18.08
CA CYS A 23 7.81 7.57 16.83
C CYS A 23 6.91 7.78 15.61
N ARG A 24 7.46 8.42 14.58
CA ARG A 24 6.84 8.48 13.25
C ARG A 24 7.39 7.36 12.38
N ILE A 25 6.49 6.73 11.62
CA ILE A 25 6.84 5.66 10.69
C ILE A 25 6.55 6.12 9.27
N ALA A 26 7.55 6.11 8.41
CA ALA A 26 7.37 6.20 6.97
C ALA A 26 6.90 4.85 6.45
N VAL A 27 5.79 4.85 5.71
CA VAL A 27 5.21 3.66 5.08
C VAL A 27 5.16 3.88 3.58
N CYS A 28 5.66 2.90 2.82
CA CYS A 28 5.49 2.77 1.39
C CYS A 28 4.68 1.52 1.08
N VAL A 29 3.62 1.67 0.30
CA VAL A 29 2.84 0.58 -0.26
C VAL A 29 3.00 0.62 -1.77
N ALA A 30 3.63 -0.41 -2.33
CA ALA A 30 3.84 -0.57 -3.76
C ALA A 30 3.04 -1.77 -4.28
N LEU A 31 2.39 -1.59 -5.42
CA LEU A 31 1.58 -2.59 -6.11
C LEU A 31 2.28 -3.03 -7.38
N TYR A 32 2.28 -4.34 -7.60
CA TYR A 32 2.83 -4.99 -8.79
C TYR A 32 1.77 -5.90 -9.38
N GLU A 33 1.46 -5.74 -10.65
CA GLU A 33 0.67 -6.72 -11.38
C GLU A 33 1.55 -7.87 -11.83
N VAL A 34 1.08 -9.09 -11.60
CA VAL A 34 1.77 -10.33 -11.96
C VAL A 34 1.10 -10.91 -13.19
N ASP A 35 1.87 -11.12 -14.25
CA ASP A 35 1.38 -11.77 -15.47
C ASP A 35 1.38 -13.31 -15.36
N SER A 36 0.96 -13.98 -16.44
CA SER A 36 0.92 -15.45 -16.50
C SER A 36 2.30 -16.11 -16.47
N CYS A 37 3.36 -15.36 -16.78
CA CYS A 37 4.75 -15.81 -16.72
C CYS A 37 5.36 -15.58 -15.33
N GLY A 38 4.65 -14.92 -14.41
CA GLY A 38 5.13 -14.57 -13.08
C GLY A 38 5.94 -13.27 -13.03
N CYS A 39 5.97 -12.49 -14.10
CA CYS A 39 6.70 -11.22 -14.13
C CYS A 39 5.87 -10.12 -13.44
N GLU A 40 6.56 -9.35 -12.60
CA GLU A 40 5.97 -8.25 -11.83
C GLU A 40 6.14 -6.91 -12.56
N THR A 41 5.04 -6.20 -12.82
CA THR A 41 5.05 -4.84 -13.39
C THR A 41 4.47 -3.84 -12.39
N PRO A 42 5.17 -2.75 -12.05
CA PRO A 42 4.66 -1.76 -11.10
C PRO A 42 3.38 -1.10 -11.64
N CYS A 43 2.32 -1.09 -10.84
CA CYS A 43 1.01 -0.56 -11.25
C CYS A 43 0.42 0.47 -10.28
N GLY A 44 1.08 0.72 -9.15
CA GLY A 44 0.66 1.76 -8.21
C GLY A 44 1.60 1.88 -7.02
N MET A 45 1.65 3.06 -6.41
CA MET A 45 2.44 3.30 -5.21
C MET A 45 1.81 4.40 -4.38
N LYS A 46 1.84 4.25 -3.05
CA LYS A 46 1.43 5.29 -2.10
C LYS A 46 2.42 5.31 -0.94
N MET A 47 2.92 6.50 -0.63
CA MET A 47 3.78 6.74 0.52
C MET A 47 3.11 7.71 1.49
N PHE A 48 3.24 7.45 2.78
CA PHE A 48 2.70 8.32 3.84
C PHE A 48 3.45 8.10 5.14
N ALA A 49 3.35 9.06 6.05
CA ALA A 49 3.84 8.90 7.41
C ALA A 49 2.67 8.57 8.35
N VAL A 50 2.88 7.60 9.23
CA VAL A 50 2.04 7.39 10.41
C VAL A 50 2.63 8.22 11.53
N GLY A 51 1.81 9.12 12.07
CA GLY A 51 2.19 10.02 13.16
C GLY A 51 2.46 9.26 14.47
N PRO A 52 3.02 9.96 15.48
CA PRO A 52 3.30 9.35 16.77
C PRO A 52 2.01 8.85 17.40
N THR A 53 2.07 7.65 17.98
CA THR A 53 0.96 7.11 18.74
C THR A 53 0.91 7.75 20.12
N SER A 54 -0.31 7.93 20.64
CA SER A 54 -0.55 8.31 22.04
C SER A 54 -0.49 7.12 22.99
N CYS A 55 -0.03 5.96 22.53
CA CYS A 55 0.11 4.76 23.34
C CYS A 55 1.24 4.95 24.37
N SER A 56 1.08 4.39 25.56
CA SER A 56 2.12 4.43 26.61
C SER A 56 3.20 3.35 26.41
N ARG A 57 2.97 2.39 25.52
CA ARG A 57 3.86 1.27 25.18
C ARG A 57 3.78 0.99 23.69
N CYS A 58 4.73 0.21 23.17
CA CYS A 58 4.68 -0.19 21.77
C CYS A 58 3.41 -1.02 21.51
N ALA A 59 2.74 -0.71 20.41
CA ALA A 59 1.42 -1.24 20.09
C ALA A 59 1.28 -1.49 18.58
N ASP A 60 0.31 -2.32 18.23
CA ASP A 60 -0.04 -2.61 16.86
C ASP A 60 -1.02 -1.55 16.34
N ILE A 61 -0.67 -0.90 15.22
CA ILE A 61 -1.48 0.18 14.62
C ILE A 61 -2.18 -0.35 13.37
N PRO A 62 -3.52 -0.43 13.35
CA PRO A 62 -4.25 -0.74 12.13
C PRO A 62 -4.22 0.46 11.18
N VAL A 63 -3.93 0.19 9.91
CA VAL A 63 -4.03 1.12 8.80
C VAL A 63 -5.09 0.58 7.84
N SER A 64 -6.11 1.38 7.56
CA SER A 64 -7.26 0.99 6.74
C SER A 64 -7.66 2.09 5.77
N GLY A 65 -8.46 1.73 4.76
CA GLY A 65 -8.98 2.69 3.77
C GLY A 65 -7.92 3.15 2.76
N LEU A 66 -6.84 2.39 2.58
CA LEU A 66 -5.84 2.71 1.57
C LEU A 66 -6.34 2.21 0.22
N ARG A 67 -6.83 3.14 -0.60
CA ARG A 67 -7.50 2.84 -1.85
C ARG A 67 -6.61 3.12 -3.06
N PHE A 68 -6.55 2.16 -3.98
CA PHE A 68 -5.92 2.31 -5.28
C PHE A 68 -6.95 2.13 -6.39
N ILE A 69 -6.93 3.04 -7.35
CA ILE A 69 -7.71 2.90 -8.59
C ILE A 69 -6.79 2.24 -9.60
N LEU A 70 -7.15 1.03 -10.02
CA LEU A 70 -6.43 0.25 -11.01
C LEU A 70 -7.20 0.32 -12.33
N PRO A 71 -6.70 1.05 -13.34
CA PRO A 71 -7.35 1.08 -14.65
C PRO A 71 -7.33 -0.31 -15.29
N GLU A 72 -8.32 -0.65 -16.11
CA GLU A 72 -8.21 -1.80 -17.01
C GLU A 72 -7.18 -1.52 -18.11
N ASN A 73 -6.49 -2.57 -18.54
CA ASN A 73 -5.38 -2.45 -19.48
C ASN A 73 -5.90 -1.90 -20.81
N ILE A 74 -5.37 -0.77 -21.26
CA ILE A 74 -5.83 -0.05 -22.48
C ILE A 74 -5.19 -0.67 -23.74
N THR A 75 -4.35 -1.71 -23.60
CA THR A 75 -3.78 -2.44 -24.73
C THR A 75 -4.88 -3.22 -25.44
N GLY A 76 -5.22 -2.79 -26.66
CA GLY A 76 -6.42 -3.14 -27.43
C GLY A 76 -6.69 -4.61 -27.79
N GLU A 77 -6.06 -5.57 -27.14
CA GLU A 77 -6.52 -6.96 -27.15
C GLU A 77 -7.51 -7.16 -26.02
N GLY A 78 -8.80 -7.00 -26.35
CA GLY A 78 -9.93 -7.49 -25.58
C GLY A 78 -9.71 -7.50 -24.07
N ALA A 79 -9.65 -6.32 -23.46
CA ALA A 79 -9.71 -6.15 -22.01
C ALA A 79 -11.07 -6.66 -21.51
N SER A 80 -11.21 -7.97 -21.43
CA SER A 80 -12.37 -8.62 -20.88
C SER A 80 -12.31 -8.38 -19.38
N CYS A 81 -13.33 -7.73 -18.85
CA CYS A 81 -13.57 -7.57 -17.42
C CYS A 81 -13.47 -8.92 -16.65
N CYS A 82 -13.55 -10.06 -17.34
CA CYS A 82 -13.41 -11.41 -16.80
C CYS A 82 -11.96 -11.86 -16.52
N ARG A 83 -10.91 -11.09 -16.86
CA ARG A 83 -9.53 -11.50 -16.57
C ARG A 83 -9.22 -11.38 -15.08
N ARG A 84 -8.77 -12.48 -14.47
CA ARG A 84 -8.18 -12.46 -13.12
C ARG A 84 -6.87 -11.67 -13.19
N ARG A 85 -6.74 -10.66 -12.33
CA ARG A 85 -5.50 -9.90 -12.16
C ARG A 85 -4.90 -10.32 -10.82
N CYS A 86 -3.65 -10.71 -10.85
CA CYS A 86 -2.88 -11.02 -9.67
C CYS A 86 -2.10 -9.76 -9.28
N ILE A 87 -2.36 -9.23 -8.08
CA ILE A 87 -1.67 -8.04 -7.58
C ILE A 87 -0.83 -8.44 -6.37
N ASN A 88 0.47 -8.27 -6.47
CA ASN A 88 1.39 -8.38 -5.35
C ASN A 88 1.51 -7.01 -4.67
N VAL A 89 1.26 -7.00 -3.36
CA VAL A 89 1.41 -5.82 -2.52
C VAL A 89 2.68 -5.94 -1.72
N LYS A 90 3.57 -4.96 -1.84
CA LYS A 90 4.79 -4.87 -1.03
C LYS A 90 4.69 -3.66 -0.12
N ILE A 91 4.76 -3.90 1.19
CA ILE A 91 4.71 -2.87 2.22
C ILE A 91 6.11 -2.74 2.81
N MET A 92 6.66 -1.54 2.79
CA MET A 92 7.98 -1.22 3.34
C MET A 92 7.81 -0.13 4.38
N THR A 93 8.43 -0.30 5.54
CA THR A 93 8.28 0.62 6.68
C THR A 93 9.62 0.97 7.29
N ASN A 94 9.81 2.24 7.62
CA ASN A 94 10.99 2.72 8.34
C ASN A 94 10.59 3.74 9.40
N TYR A 95 11.25 3.69 10.56
CA TYR A 95 11.15 4.77 11.54
C TYR A 95 11.83 6.03 10.98
N ILE A 96 11.12 7.16 11.05
CA ILE A 96 11.66 8.46 10.61
C ILE A 96 12.61 9.00 11.68
N ASP A 97 12.24 8.84 12.96
CA ASP A 97 12.94 9.44 14.11
C ASP A 97 14.08 8.56 14.63
N PHE A 98 14.72 7.77 13.75
CA PHE A 98 15.77 6.85 14.14
C PHE A 98 16.98 7.63 14.68
N GLY A 99 17.22 7.54 16.00
CA GLY A 99 18.31 8.24 16.68
C GLY A 99 17.88 9.45 17.51
N GLU A 100 16.61 9.84 17.53
CA GLU A 100 16.12 10.77 18.56
C GLU A 100 15.80 10.02 19.86
N SER A 101 16.26 10.58 20.98
CA SER A 101 16.00 10.11 22.35
C SER A 101 14.51 10.11 22.76
N SER A 102 13.60 10.54 21.88
CA SER A 102 12.16 10.57 22.07
C SER A 102 11.47 9.23 21.74
N CYS A 103 12.10 8.39 20.91
CA CYS A 103 11.62 7.04 20.61
C CYS A 103 12.06 6.06 21.71
N HIS A 104 11.11 5.63 22.55
CA HIS A 104 11.35 4.61 23.56
C HIS A 104 11.04 3.22 22.99
N PHE A 105 12.10 2.51 22.60
CA PHE A 105 12.06 1.13 22.09
C PHE A 105 11.92 0.09 23.21
#